data_AF-A0A7X8PJ92-F1
#
_entry.id   AF-A0A7X8PJ92-F1
#
_cell.length_a   1.000
_cell.length_b   1.000
_cell.length_c   1.000
_cell.angle_alpha   90.00
_cell.angle_beta   90.00
_cell.angle_gamma   90.00
#
_symmetry.space_group_name_H-M   'P 1'
#
loop_
_entity.id
_entity.type
_entity.pdbx_description
1 polymer ?
#
loop_
_entity_poly.entity_id
_entity_poly.type
_entity_poly.pdbx_seq_one_letter_code
_entity_poly.pdbx_strand_id
1 'polypeptide(L)' 'MTVPVQGMWRHLFGLLVAAIAIAVIVLIWEYALEYLDGTPFEELRYAIFGAVVIGLLSGLNALMTKLM' A
#
# COMPACT_ATOMS: atom_id res chain seq x y z
N MET A 1 16.41 -29.54 -7.67
CA MET A 1 16.54 -28.33 -6.84
C MET A 1 15.24 -28.16 -6.07
N THR A 2 15.18 -28.63 -4.82
CA THR A 2 14.00 -28.48 -3.97
C THR A 2 14.04 -27.09 -3.35
N VAL A 3 13.24 -26.16 -3.86
CA VAL A 3 12.99 -24.88 -3.19
C VAL A 3 12.50 -25.22 -1.79
N PRO A 4 13.14 -24.73 -0.71
CA PRO A 4 12.62 -24.98 0.63
C PRO A 4 11.20 -24.43 0.66
N VAL A 5 10.23 -25.27 1.02
CA VAL A 5 8.79 -24.94 1.04
C VAL A 5 8.56 -23.61 1.75
N GLN A 6 9.34 -23.34 2.79
CA GLN A 6 9.37 -22.09 3.55
C GLN A 6 9.65 -20.82 2.71
N GLY A 7 10.53 -20.88 1.72
CA GLY A 7 10.84 -19.75 0.83
C GLY A 7 9.69 -19.44 -0.13
N MET A 8 8.99 -20.46 -0.62
CA MET A 8 7.85 -20.29 -1.53
C MET A 8 6.65 -19.64 -0.84
N TRP A 9 6.33 -20.07 0.40
CA TRP A 9 5.28 -19.46 1.21
C TRP A 9 5.57 -17.99 1.52
N ARG A 10 6.83 -17.64 1.80
CA ARG A 10 7.23 -16.24 2.04
C ARG A 10 7.03 -15.36 0.81
N HIS A 11 7.36 -15.85 -0.38
CA HIS A 11 7.11 -15.13 -1.63
C HIS A 11 5.62 -14.94 -1.92
N LEU A 12 4.81 -15.98 -1.76
CA LEU A 12 3.35 -15.88 -1.96
C LEU A 12 2.71 -14.92 -0.95
N PHE A 13 3.18 -14.91 0.29
CA PHE A 13 2.72 -13.96 1.30
C PHE A 13 3.08 -12.52 0.91
N GLY A 14 4.32 -12.25 0.50
CA GLY A 14 4.71 -10.93 0.03
C GLY A 14 3.92 -10.46 -1.20
N LEU A 15 3.63 -11.39 -2.13
CA LEU A 15 2.80 -11.11 -3.30
C LEU A 15 1.36 -10.73 -2.89
N LEU A 16 0.77 -11.47 -1.96
CA LEU A 16 -0.57 -11.20 -1.45
C LEU A 16 -0.64 -9.83 -0.77
N VAL A 17 0.35 -9.53 0.08
CA VAL A 17 0.46 -8.22 0.75
C VAL A 17 0.59 -7.08 -0.26
N ALA A 18 1.40 -7.25 -1.31
CA ALA A 18 1.53 -6.26 -2.37
C ALA A 18 0.22 -6.06 -3.14
N ALA A 19 -0.50 -7.13 -3.45
CA ALA A 19 -1.79 -7.06 -4.13
C ALA A 19 -2.84 -6.31 -3.28
N ILE A 20 -2.89 -6.57 -1.97
CA ILE A 20 -3.76 -5.84 -1.04
C ILE A 20 -3.40 -4.37 -0.99
N ALA A 21 -2.10 -4.03 -0.94
CA ALA A 21 -1.64 -2.65 -0.92
C ALA A 21 -2.09 -1.88 -2.18
N ILE A 22 -1.96 -2.50 -3.35
CA ILE A 22 -2.43 -1.92 -4.63
C ILE A 22 -3.94 -1.67 -4.58
N ALA A 23 -4.72 -2.67 -4.13
CA ALA A 23 -6.16 -2.52 -4.02
C ALA A 23 -6.55 -1.37 -3.08
N VAL A 24 -5.90 -1.26 -1.92
CA VAL A 24 -6.13 -0.17 -0.96
C VAL A 24 -5.80 1.19 -1.57
N ILE A 25 -4.67 1.31 -2.29
CA ILE A 25 -4.29 2.58 -2.95
C ILE A 25 -5.34 3.00 -3.98
N VAL A 26 -5.82 2.06 -4.80
CA VAL A 26 -6.88 2.33 -5.80
C VAL A 26 -8.18 2.73 -5.12
N LEU A 27 -8.58 2.07 -4.03
CA LEU A 27 -9.78 2.44 -3.28
C LEU A 27 -9.67 3.82 -2.64
N ILE A 28 -8.49 4.17 -2.10
CA ILE A 28 -8.26 5.51 -1.55
C ILE A 28 -8.34 6.56 -2.67
N TRP A 29 -7.79 6.27 -3.85
CA TRP A 29 -7.85 7.16 -4.99
C TRP A 29 -9.30 7.41 -5.44
N GLU A 30 -10.08 6.35 -5.65
CA GLU A 30 -11.45 6.43 -6.16
C GLU A 30 -12.41 7.06 -5.15
N TYR A 31 -12.32 6.68 -3.87
CA TYR A 31 -13.35 7.05 -2.88
C TYR A 31 -12.88 8.09 -1.87
N ALA A 32 -11.61 8.07 -1.44
CA ALA A 32 -11.14 8.93 -0.35
C ALA A 32 -10.83 10.35 -0.81
N LEU A 33 -10.42 10.53 -2.07
CA LEU A 33 -10.17 11.85 -2.61
C LEU A 33 -11.46 12.67 -2.64
N GLU A 34 -12.58 12.11 -3.07
CA GLU A 34 -13.88 12.78 -3.17
C GLU A 34 -14.35 13.37 -1.83
N TYR A 35 -14.05 12.73 -0.69
CA TYR A 35 -14.33 13.30 0.64
C TYR A 35 -13.57 14.62 0.92
N LEU A 36 -12.49 14.88 0.20
CA LEU A 36 -11.69 16.10 0.33
C LEU A 36 -12.11 17.20 -0.66
N ASP A 37 -13.20 17.03 -1.44
CA ASP A 37 -13.67 18.04 -2.43
C ASP A 37 -14.08 19.38 -1.79
N GLY A 38 -14.35 19.39 -0.49
CA GLY A 38 -14.62 20.63 0.25
C GLY A 38 -13.37 21.47 0.56
N THR A 39 -12.16 20.98 0.24
CA THR A 39 -10.92 21.74 0.48
C THR A 39 -10.71 22.81 -0.60
N PRO A 40 -10.36 24.06 -0.23
CA PRO A 40 -10.21 25.16 -1.19
C PRO A 40 -9.01 25.01 -2.14
N PHE A 41 -8.13 24.02 -1.92
CA PHE A 41 -6.94 23.78 -2.73
C PHE A 41 -6.93 22.32 -3.20
N GLU A 42 -7.24 22.11 -4.47
CA GLU A 42 -7.27 20.80 -5.12
C GLU A 42 -5.92 20.07 -5.00
N GLU A 43 -4.83 20.83 -5.10
CA GLU A 43 -3.43 20.38 -4.94
C GLU A 43 -3.16 19.73 -3.58
N LEU A 44 -3.82 20.21 -2.52
CA LEU A 44 -3.63 19.70 -1.16
C LEU A 44 -4.19 18.27 -1.03
N ARG A 45 -5.25 17.93 -1.78
CA ARG A 45 -5.86 16.60 -1.78
C ARG A 45 -4.87 15.56 -2.30
N TYR A 46 -4.21 15.88 -3.42
CA TYR A 46 -3.19 15.03 -4.02
C TYR A 46 -1.93 14.93 -3.14
N ALA A 47 -1.56 16.01 -2.45
CA ALA A 47 -0.45 15.98 -1.50
C ALA A 47 -0.75 15.07 -0.29
N ILE A 48 -1.96 15.14 0.28
CA ILE A 48 -2.41 14.26 1.35
C ILE A 48 -2.45 12.80 0.87
N PHE A 49 -3.01 12.56 -0.31
CA PHE A 49 -3.01 11.23 -0.92
C PHE A 49 -1.58 10.68 -1.05
N GLY A 50 -0.66 11.46 -1.60
CA GLY A 50 0.75 11.09 -1.72
C GLY A 50 1.37 10.73 -0.37
N ALA A 51 1.14 11.55 0.66
CA ALA A 51 1.63 11.28 2.01
C ALA A 51 1.07 9.97 2.60
N VAL A 52 -0.23 9.70 2.39
CA VAL A 52 -0.89 8.47 2.84
C VAL A 52 -0.32 7.25 2.13
N VAL A 53 -0.16 7.31 0.79
CA VAL A 53 0.40 6.21 -0.01
C VAL A 53 1.85 5.92 0.41
N ILE A 54 2.68 6.95 0.57
CA ILE A 54 4.06 6.80 1.03
C ILE A 54 4.09 6.18 2.43
N GLY A 55 3.27 6.67 3.36
CA GLY A 55 3.17 6.13 4.72
C GLY A 55 2.76 4.66 4.73
N LEU A 56 1.75 4.29 3.95
CA LEU A 56 1.27 2.92 3.80
C LEU A 56 2.37 2.00 3.27
N LEU A 57 3.00 2.37 2.15
CA LEU A 57 4.05 1.58 1.52
C LEU A 57 5.29 1.46 2.42
N SER A 58 5.66 2.54 3.11
CA SER A 58 6.78 2.53 4.04
C SER A 58 6.50 1.65 5.27
N GLY A 59 5.27 1.69 5.80
CA GLY A 59 4.82 0.82 6.89
C GLY A 59 4.81 -0.66 6.48
N LEU A 60 4.28 -0.96 5.29
CA LEU A 60 4.29 -2.31 4.72
C LEU A 60 5.71 -2.82 4.48
N ASN A 61 6.61 -1.97 3.97
CA ASN A 61 8.01 -2.33 3.78
C ASN A 61 8.70 -2.64 5.11
N ALA A 62 8.49 -1.82 6.14
CA ALA A 62 9.03 -2.06 7.47
C ALA A 62 8.48 -3.35 8.10
N LEU A 63 7.19 -3.64 7.90
CA LEU A 63 6.54 -4.85 8.38
C LEU A 63 7.05 -6.11 7.65
N MET A 64 7.16 -6.05 6.32
CA MET A 64 7.76 -7.10 5.50
C MET A 64 9.22 -7.37 5.91
N THR A 65 10.02 -6.31 6.14
CA THR A 65 11.43 -6.44 6.55
C THR A 65 11.58 -7.11 7.92
N LYS A 66 10.60 -6.95 8.83
CA LYS A 66 10.61 -7.60 10.15
C LYS A 66 10.10 -9.04 10.12
N LEU A 67 9.19 -9.35 9.20
CA LEU A 67 8.52 -10.66 9.11
C LEU A 67 9.21 -11.64 8.17
N MET A 68 10.03 -11.14 7.24
CA MET A 68 10.73 -11.95 6.22
C MET A 68 12.21 -12.12 6.50
#